data_AF-A0A2E5RPK3-F1
#
_entry.id   AF-A0A2E5RPK3-F1
#
_cell.length_a   1.000
_cell.length_b   1.000
_cell.length_c   1.000
_cell.angle_alpha   90.00
_cell.angle_beta   90.00
_cell.angle_gamma   90.00
#
_symmetry.space_group_name_H-M   'P 1'
#
loop_
_entity.id
_entity.type
_entity.pdbx_description
1 polymer ?
#
loop_
_entity_poly.entity_id
_entity_poly.type
_entity_poly.pdbx_seq_one_letter_code
_entity_poly.pdbx_strand_id
1 'polypeptide(L)'
;MIYCLENDFVRVQIKGVGAELCSYYDKQTEREVMWQANPVHWKRHAPILFPIVGKVKNNSYKLENNTYNLNQHGFARDQNFNLIQQSVSSITLGIKANEETKKIFPFDFYLRVKYILSQKELKVIYEVENFSQQNIYFCIGAHPGFNCPFDNKTTFSDYQLNFEKKESSDRILLNSNGFRTGKRSNKWLSNQSIQLTENLFLEDALIFDDLESRYLLIESPKINEKVKVGWHNYPHMGIWKPLNNAPFICIEPWNGMADEDNLNNDFKDKYGVLNLNPDKNFECFYTIENIIE
;
A
#
# COMPACT_ATOMS: atom_id res chain seq x y z
N MET A 1 -10.34 14.65 -11.88
CA MET A 1 -11.21 15.09 -10.77
C MET A 1 -10.49 14.83 -9.45
N ILE A 2 -10.57 15.77 -8.51
CA ILE A 2 -10.06 15.63 -7.14
C ILE A 2 -11.25 15.79 -6.20
N TYR A 3 -11.35 14.90 -5.22
CA TYR A 3 -12.32 14.94 -4.14
C TYR A 3 -11.63 15.39 -2.86
N CYS A 4 -12.38 16.02 -1.96
CA CYS A 4 -11.86 16.53 -0.69
C CYS A 4 -12.76 16.10 0.48
N LEU A 5 -12.14 15.67 1.58
CA LEU A 5 -12.77 15.59 2.89
C LEU A 5 -11.99 16.51 3.84
N GLU A 6 -12.70 17.20 4.72
CA GLU A 6 -12.09 18.18 5.61
C GLU A 6 -12.90 18.27 6.90
N ASN A 7 -12.20 18.45 8.02
CA ASN A 7 -12.76 18.80 9.31
C ASN A 7 -11.87 19.85 10.00
N ASP A 8 -12.06 20.12 11.28
CA ASP A 8 -11.29 21.14 12.01
C ASP A 8 -9.79 20.86 12.08
N PHE A 9 -9.36 19.60 11.96
CA PHE A 9 -7.98 19.17 12.17
C PHE A 9 -7.21 18.98 10.87
N VAL A 10 -7.84 18.35 9.87
CA VAL A 10 -7.13 17.91 8.66
C VAL A 10 -7.96 18.12 7.40
N ARG A 11 -7.26 18.25 6.28
CA ARG A 11 -7.83 18.25 4.93
C ARG A 11 -7.16 17.16 4.11
N VAL A 12 -7.96 16.27 3.52
CA VAL A 12 -7.45 15.19 2.67
C VAL A 12 -7.95 15.35 1.24
N GLN A 13 -7.13 14.97 0.26
CA GLN A 13 -7.50 14.99 -1.16
C GLN A 13 -7.29 13.62 -1.79
N ILE A 14 -8.27 13.22 -2.61
CA ILE A 14 -8.31 11.93 -3.30
C ILE A 14 -8.51 12.18 -4.79
N LYS A 15 -7.65 11.61 -5.63
CA LYS A 15 -7.83 11.63 -7.08
C LYS A 15 -8.90 10.63 -7.50
N GLY A 16 -9.75 11.02 -8.45
CA GLY A 16 -10.66 10.05 -9.09
C GLY A 16 -9.96 8.97 -9.89
N VAL A 17 -8.77 9.27 -10.45
CA VAL A 17 -7.91 8.25 -11.06
C VAL A 17 -7.24 7.43 -9.95
N GLY A 18 -7.39 6.10 -10.04
CA GLY A 18 -6.84 5.15 -9.10
C GLY A 18 -7.44 5.18 -7.70
N ALA A 19 -8.47 6.01 -7.48
CA ALA A 19 -8.91 6.43 -6.15
C ALA A 19 -7.71 6.82 -5.27
N GLU A 20 -6.67 7.46 -5.82
CA GLU A 20 -5.38 7.65 -5.15
C GLU A 20 -5.47 8.76 -4.09
N LEU A 21 -5.15 8.45 -2.83
CA LEU A 21 -4.91 9.46 -1.80
C LEU A 21 -3.68 10.29 -2.20
N CYS A 22 -3.83 11.60 -2.36
CA CYS A 22 -2.75 12.47 -2.81
C CYS A 22 -2.38 13.59 -1.84
N SER A 23 -3.19 13.82 -0.80
CA SER A 23 -2.88 14.78 0.26
C SER A 23 -3.51 14.35 1.57
N TYR A 24 -2.75 14.48 2.64
CA TYR A 24 -3.20 14.57 4.02
C TYR A 24 -2.49 15.80 4.60
N TYR A 25 -3.24 16.89 4.74
CA TYR A 25 -2.74 18.15 5.26
C TYR A 25 -3.19 18.35 6.70
N ASP A 26 -2.25 18.35 7.63
CA ASP A 26 -2.48 18.69 9.03
C ASP A 26 -2.55 20.22 9.17
N LYS A 27 -3.69 20.73 9.65
CA LYS A 27 -3.93 22.17 9.77
C LYS A 27 -3.26 22.79 10.99
N GLN A 28 -2.92 21.99 12.00
CA GLN A 28 -2.29 22.46 13.23
C GLN A 28 -0.79 22.69 13.01
N THR A 29 -0.12 21.75 12.33
CA THR A 29 1.32 21.88 11.99
C THR A 29 1.55 22.50 10.62
N GLU A 30 0.47 22.81 9.89
CA GLU A 30 0.50 23.33 8.51
C GLU A 30 1.35 22.44 7.57
N ARG A 31 1.34 21.12 7.81
CA ARG A 31 2.24 20.15 7.16
C ARG A 31 1.49 19.17 6.29
N GLU A 32 2.06 18.91 5.11
CA GLU A 32 1.64 17.82 4.25
C GLU A 32 2.35 16.51 4.66
N VAL A 33 1.54 15.53 5.06
CA VAL A 33 2.02 14.21 5.50
C VAL A 33 2.35 13.32 4.29
N MET A 34 1.57 13.40 3.21
CA MET A 34 1.74 12.53 2.05
C MET A 34 2.82 13.05 1.10
N TRP A 35 3.58 12.12 0.53
CA TRP A 35 4.50 12.40 -0.56
C TRP A 35 3.79 13.04 -1.76
N GLN A 36 4.36 14.12 -2.30
CA GLN A 36 3.74 14.97 -3.34
C GLN A 36 4.11 14.59 -4.79
N ALA A 37 4.48 13.33 -5.02
CA ALA A 37 4.68 12.75 -6.35
C ALA A 37 5.66 13.50 -7.27
N ASN A 38 6.72 14.10 -6.73
CA ASN A 38 7.74 14.74 -7.57
C ASN A 38 8.37 13.69 -8.50
N PRO A 39 8.25 13.84 -9.83
CA PRO A 39 8.68 12.84 -10.80
C PRO A 39 10.20 12.61 -10.83
N VAL A 40 11.00 13.52 -10.25
CA VAL A 40 12.44 13.31 -10.05
C VAL A 40 12.70 12.10 -9.15
N HIS A 41 11.80 11.83 -8.19
CA HIS A 41 11.92 10.70 -7.27
C HIS A 41 10.91 9.60 -7.59
N TRP A 42 9.62 9.92 -7.56
CA TRP A 42 8.54 8.97 -7.81
C TRP A 42 7.23 9.70 -8.10
N LYS A 43 6.59 9.37 -9.23
CA LYS A 43 5.44 10.10 -9.81
C LYS A 43 4.06 9.72 -9.25
N ARG A 44 3.99 9.04 -8.11
CA ARG A 44 2.75 8.61 -7.45
C ARG A 44 2.77 9.04 -5.98
N HIS A 45 1.61 9.00 -5.31
CA HIS A 45 1.44 9.41 -3.91
C HIS A 45 1.17 8.18 -3.04
N ALA A 46 0.04 7.51 -3.29
CA ALA A 46 -0.43 6.35 -2.53
C ALA A 46 -1.28 5.42 -3.42
N PRO A 47 -0.70 4.77 -4.44
CA PRO A 47 -1.47 3.97 -5.38
C PRO A 47 -2.05 2.71 -4.73
N ILE A 48 -3.18 2.29 -5.28
CA ILE A 48 -3.83 1.02 -4.96
C ILE A 48 -3.27 -0.07 -5.86
N LEU A 49 -2.87 -1.19 -5.27
CA LEU A 49 -2.25 -2.32 -5.95
C LEU A 49 -3.33 -3.39 -6.12
N PHE A 50 -3.84 -3.57 -7.34
CA PHE A 50 -4.89 -4.56 -7.65
C PHE A 50 -4.91 -4.86 -9.16
N PRO A 51 -5.05 -6.14 -9.57
CA PRO A 51 -5.30 -7.34 -8.77
C PRO A 51 -4.00 -8.09 -8.39
N ILE A 52 -2.84 -7.45 -8.50
CA ILE A 52 -1.56 -8.02 -8.04
C ILE A 52 -0.81 -7.02 -7.16
N VAL A 53 0.03 -7.54 -6.27
CA VAL A 53 1.06 -6.78 -5.55
C VAL A 53 2.42 -7.16 -6.12
N GLY A 54 3.29 -6.17 -6.33
CA GLY A 54 4.60 -6.38 -6.95
C GLY A 54 4.50 -6.77 -8.43
N LYS A 55 5.45 -7.59 -8.90
CA LYS A 55 5.56 -8.02 -10.30
C LYS A 55 5.09 -9.46 -10.49
N VAL A 56 4.57 -9.75 -11.67
CA VAL A 56 4.47 -11.12 -12.19
C VAL A 56 5.56 -11.36 -13.24
N LYS A 57 6.06 -12.59 -13.34
CA LYS A 57 7.16 -12.93 -14.25
C LYS A 57 6.78 -12.60 -15.70
N ASN A 58 7.70 -11.95 -16.41
CA ASN A 58 7.50 -11.50 -17.79
C ASN A 58 6.27 -10.59 -18.02
N ASN A 59 5.74 -9.94 -16.97
CA ASN A 59 4.48 -9.19 -17.01
C ASN A 59 3.29 -10.05 -17.50
N SER A 60 3.32 -11.36 -17.19
CA SER A 60 2.27 -12.31 -17.57
C SER A 60 1.98 -13.28 -16.44
N TYR A 61 0.75 -13.78 -16.36
CA TYR A 61 0.37 -14.84 -15.43
C TYR A 61 -0.50 -15.88 -16.13
N LYS A 62 -0.47 -17.10 -15.62
CA LYS A 62 -1.33 -18.21 -16.08
C LYS A 62 -2.52 -18.34 -15.15
N LEU A 63 -3.69 -18.54 -15.70
CA LEU A 63 -4.88 -18.92 -14.94
C LEU A 63 -5.57 -20.01 -15.73
N GLU A 64 -5.57 -21.21 -15.15
CA GLU A 64 -5.99 -22.43 -15.81
C GLU A 64 -5.25 -22.62 -17.15
N ASN A 65 -5.98 -22.72 -18.26
CA ASN A 65 -5.42 -22.94 -19.59
C ASN A 65 -5.07 -21.64 -20.34
N ASN A 66 -5.28 -20.47 -19.72
CA ASN A 66 -5.12 -19.17 -20.36
C ASN A 66 -3.92 -18.39 -19.79
N THR A 67 -3.35 -17.52 -20.61
CA THR A 67 -2.28 -16.59 -20.21
C THR A 67 -2.75 -15.16 -20.40
N TYR A 68 -2.52 -14.32 -19.38
CA TYR A 68 -2.93 -12.93 -19.34
C TYR A 68 -1.71 -12.04 -19.10
N ASN A 69 -1.73 -10.83 -19.66
CA ASN A 69 -0.66 -9.85 -19.46
C ASN A 69 -1.07 -8.84 -18.39
N LEU A 70 -0.20 -8.62 -17.42
CA LEU A 70 -0.45 -7.72 -16.30
C LEU A 70 0.84 -7.03 -15.86
N ASN A 71 0.81 -5.70 -15.87
CA ASN A 71 1.93 -4.88 -15.43
C ASN A 71 2.05 -4.90 -13.90
N GLN A 72 3.25 -4.56 -13.41
CA GLN A 72 3.55 -4.42 -11.98
C GLN A 72 2.45 -3.68 -11.19
N HIS A 73 2.00 -4.25 -10.08
CA HIS A 73 0.90 -3.78 -9.21
C HIS A 73 -0.49 -3.70 -9.85
N GLY A 74 -0.67 -4.32 -11.01
CA GLY A 74 -1.95 -4.39 -11.70
C GLY A 74 -2.36 -3.07 -12.34
N PHE A 75 -3.67 -2.89 -12.48
CA PHE A 75 -4.25 -1.82 -13.30
C PHE A 75 -5.08 -0.80 -12.51
N ALA A 76 -5.50 -1.10 -11.28
CA ALA A 76 -6.47 -0.26 -10.56
C ALA A 76 -6.01 1.20 -10.44
N ARG A 77 -4.74 1.44 -10.07
CA ARG A 77 -4.14 2.78 -9.95
C ARG A 77 -4.15 3.63 -11.23
N ASP A 78 -4.48 3.05 -12.39
CA ASP A 78 -4.51 3.70 -13.70
C ASP A 78 -5.95 3.84 -14.25
N GLN A 79 -6.96 3.35 -13.53
CA GLN A 79 -8.38 3.42 -13.90
C GLN A 79 -9.08 4.65 -13.32
N ASN A 80 -10.13 5.13 -13.98
CA ASN A 80 -11.02 6.14 -13.38
C ASN A 80 -12.04 5.44 -12.46
N PHE A 81 -12.06 5.83 -11.19
CA PHE A 81 -13.06 5.38 -10.24
C PHE A 81 -14.27 6.32 -10.25
N ASN A 82 -15.46 5.72 -10.18
CA ASN A 82 -16.71 6.45 -10.11
C ASN A 82 -17.03 6.80 -8.65
N LEU A 83 -17.60 7.98 -8.43
CA LEU A 83 -18.17 8.34 -7.14
C LEU A 83 -19.41 7.47 -6.87
N ILE A 84 -19.40 6.74 -5.75
CA ILE A 84 -20.51 5.86 -5.32
C ILE A 84 -21.33 6.53 -4.23
N GLN A 85 -20.64 7.09 -3.23
CA GLN A 85 -21.26 7.77 -2.10
C GLN A 85 -20.33 8.84 -1.55
N GLN A 86 -20.90 9.96 -1.11
CA GLN A 86 -20.19 11.01 -0.37
C GLN A 86 -21.03 11.48 0.80
N SER A 87 -20.37 11.73 1.94
CA SER A 87 -20.92 12.42 3.10
C SER A 87 -19.95 13.54 3.51
N VAL A 88 -20.24 14.21 4.62
CA VAL A 88 -19.34 15.24 5.19
C VAL A 88 -18.00 14.67 5.64
N SER A 89 -17.95 13.40 6.06
CA SER A 89 -16.76 12.77 6.65
C SER A 89 -16.31 11.52 5.91
N SER A 90 -16.92 11.18 4.77
CA SER A 90 -16.53 9.98 4.02
C SER A 90 -16.77 10.11 2.53
N ILE A 91 -15.94 9.42 1.74
CA ILE A 91 -16.15 9.24 0.30
C ILE A 91 -15.87 7.79 -0.09
N THR A 92 -16.75 7.23 -0.92
CA THR A 92 -16.57 5.90 -1.52
C THR A 92 -16.47 6.04 -3.03
N LEU A 93 -15.36 5.58 -3.57
CA LEU A 93 -15.08 5.49 -5.00
C LEU A 93 -15.07 4.02 -5.43
N GLY A 94 -15.43 3.70 -6.67
CA GLY A 94 -15.39 2.31 -7.11
C GLY A 94 -15.26 2.09 -8.61
N ILE A 95 -14.75 0.90 -8.97
CA ILE A 95 -14.67 0.38 -10.34
C ILE A 95 -15.25 -1.03 -10.39
N LYS A 96 -16.05 -1.28 -11.44
CA LYS A 96 -16.53 -2.62 -11.77
C LYS A 96 -15.73 -3.17 -12.94
N ALA A 97 -15.67 -4.49 -13.05
CA ALA A 97 -15.15 -5.15 -14.25
C ALA A 97 -15.87 -4.63 -15.51
N ASN A 98 -15.12 -4.50 -16.59
CA ASN A 98 -15.62 -4.19 -17.92
C ASN A 98 -14.89 -5.04 -18.97
N GLU A 99 -15.28 -4.90 -20.23
CA GLU A 99 -14.69 -5.67 -21.33
C GLU A 99 -13.17 -5.51 -21.44
N GLU A 100 -12.61 -4.33 -21.16
CA GLU A 100 -11.16 -4.11 -21.21
C GLU A 100 -10.43 -4.75 -20.02
N THR A 101 -10.97 -4.63 -18.80
CA THR A 101 -10.35 -5.29 -17.63
C THR A 101 -10.42 -6.80 -17.75
N LYS A 102 -11.50 -7.35 -18.33
CA LYS A 102 -11.66 -8.80 -18.53
C LYS A 102 -10.64 -9.41 -19.49
N LYS A 103 -10.07 -8.62 -20.41
CA LYS A 103 -8.95 -9.07 -21.28
C LYS A 103 -7.67 -9.37 -20.50
N ILE A 104 -7.48 -8.77 -19.32
CA ILE A 104 -6.27 -8.92 -18.52
C ILE A 104 -6.51 -9.53 -17.13
N PHE A 105 -7.76 -9.57 -16.68
CA PHE A 105 -8.21 -10.15 -15.42
C PHE A 105 -9.64 -10.67 -15.60
N PRO A 106 -9.82 -11.96 -15.97
CA PRO A 106 -11.04 -12.51 -16.57
C PRO A 106 -12.13 -12.81 -15.53
N PHE A 107 -12.42 -11.84 -14.67
CA PHE A 107 -13.39 -11.96 -13.59
C PHE A 107 -14.32 -10.75 -13.55
N ASP A 108 -15.57 -10.99 -13.18
CA ASP A 108 -16.51 -9.97 -12.73
C ASP A 108 -16.24 -9.64 -11.25
N PHE A 109 -15.88 -8.38 -11.00
CA PHE A 109 -15.55 -7.88 -9.67
C PHE A 109 -16.11 -6.47 -9.47
N TYR A 110 -16.21 -6.05 -8.20
CA TYR A 110 -16.40 -4.67 -7.82
C TYR A 110 -15.36 -4.31 -6.75
N LEU A 111 -14.42 -3.43 -7.10
CA LEU A 111 -13.47 -2.84 -6.16
C LEU A 111 -14.02 -1.49 -5.70
N ARG A 112 -14.19 -1.33 -4.39
CA ARG A 112 -14.55 -0.07 -3.76
C ARG A 112 -13.47 0.36 -2.78
N VAL A 113 -13.28 1.67 -2.71
CA VAL A 113 -12.30 2.32 -1.87
C VAL A 113 -13.03 3.38 -1.07
N LYS A 114 -13.06 3.21 0.25
CA LYS A 114 -13.77 4.10 1.16
C LYS A 114 -12.78 4.83 2.04
N TYR A 115 -12.84 6.15 1.99
CA TYR A 115 -12.13 7.06 2.88
C TYR A 115 -13.09 7.54 3.95
N ILE A 116 -12.71 7.40 5.22
CA ILE A 116 -13.46 7.91 6.37
C ILE A 116 -12.53 8.78 7.19
N LEU A 117 -12.91 10.03 7.39
CA LEU A 117 -12.15 10.99 8.16
C LEU A 117 -12.83 11.24 9.52
N SER A 118 -12.11 10.99 10.61
CA SER A 118 -12.60 11.20 11.97
C SER A 118 -11.51 11.86 12.82
N GLN A 119 -11.75 13.09 13.27
CA GLN A 119 -10.72 13.91 13.93
C GLN A 119 -9.44 13.97 13.06
N LYS A 120 -8.29 13.53 13.56
CA LYS A 120 -7.05 13.43 12.78
C LYS A 120 -6.91 12.10 12.04
N GLU A 121 -7.66 11.06 12.36
CA GLU A 121 -7.49 9.76 11.72
C GLU A 121 -8.20 9.71 10.35
N LEU A 122 -7.45 9.35 9.32
CA LEU A 122 -7.97 8.91 8.03
C LEU A 122 -7.94 7.39 7.96
N LYS A 123 -9.10 6.75 7.87
CA LYS A 123 -9.25 5.32 7.57
C LYS A 123 -9.49 5.10 6.09
N VAL A 124 -8.70 4.24 5.47
CA VAL A 124 -8.80 3.86 4.05
C VAL A 124 -9.12 2.37 3.96
N ILE A 125 -10.32 2.06 3.48
CA ILE A 125 -10.87 0.70 3.39
C ILE A 125 -10.90 0.26 1.93
N TYR A 126 -10.41 -0.93 1.65
CA TYR A 126 -10.57 -1.60 0.37
C TYR A 126 -11.57 -2.74 0.51
N GLU A 127 -12.57 -2.74 -0.35
CA GLU A 127 -13.59 -3.78 -0.44
C GLU A 127 -13.56 -4.39 -1.84
N VAL A 128 -13.45 -5.70 -1.93
CA VAL A 128 -13.56 -6.45 -3.19
C VAL A 128 -14.75 -7.40 -3.09
N GLU A 129 -15.71 -7.24 -4.00
CA GLU A 129 -16.83 -8.16 -4.15
C GLU A 129 -16.66 -9.03 -5.39
N ASN A 130 -16.96 -10.32 -5.24
CA ASN A 130 -17.00 -11.27 -6.34
C ASN A 130 -18.40 -11.28 -6.99
N PHE A 131 -18.49 -10.76 -8.21
CA PHE A 131 -19.70 -10.82 -9.05
C PHE A 131 -19.62 -11.93 -10.12
N SER A 132 -18.53 -12.70 -10.13
CA SER A 132 -18.37 -13.85 -11.01
C SER A 132 -19.16 -15.04 -10.48
N GLN A 133 -19.56 -15.93 -11.39
CA GLN A 133 -20.16 -17.23 -11.05
C GLN A 133 -19.12 -18.27 -10.57
N GLN A 134 -17.85 -17.87 -10.54
CA GLN A 134 -16.71 -18.69 -10.11
C GLN A 134 -15.90 -17.96 -9.04
N ASN A 135 -14.99 -18.68 -8.39
CA ASN A 135 -14.04 -18.08 -7.49
C ASN A 135 -13.15 -17.07 -8.22
N ILE A 136 -12.90 -15.92 -7.60
CA ILE A 136 -11.91 -14.96 -8.09
C ILE A 136 -10.64 -15.07 -7.26
N TYR A 137 -9.51 -14.97 -7.95
CA TYR A 137 -8.19 -14.96 -7.33
C TYR A 137 -7.60 -13.57 -7.50
N PHE A 138 -7.09 -12.94 -6.44
CA PHE A 138 -6.46 -11.62 -6.53
C PHE A 138 -5.52 -11.34 -5.37
N CYS A 139 -4.60 -10.41 -5.55
CA CYS A 139 -3.90 -9.71 -4.47
C CYS A 139 -4.44 -8.28 -4.37
N ILE A 140 -4.33 -7.69 -3.18
CA ILE A 140 -4.63 -6.27 -2.98
C ILE A 140 -3.67 -5.64 -1.98
N GLY A 141 -3.20 -4.43 -2.26
CA GLY A 141 -2.27 -3.73 -1.38
C GLY A 141 -2.38 -2.22 -1.47
N ALA A 142 -1.86 -1.53 -0.45
CA ALA A 142 -1.69 -0.09 -0.45
C ALA A 142 -0.20 0.25 -0.58
N HIS A 143 0.11 1.43 -1.13
CA HIS A 143 1.50 1.90 -1.29
C HIS A 143 1.65 3.40 -0.91
N PRO A 144 1.17 3.85 0.26
CA PRO A 144 1.26 5.24 0.67
C PRO A 144 2.71 5.67 0.93
N GLY A 145 3.15 6.74 0.27
CA GLY A 145 4.38 7.45 0.56
C GLY A 145 4.16 8.60 1.53
N PHE A 146 5.03 8.72 2.53
CA PHE A 146 4.99 9.73 3.59
C PHE A 146 6.24 10.61 3.53
N ASN A 147 6.07 11.93 3.56
CA ASN A 147 7.20 12.86 3.63
C ASN A 147 8.04 12.55 4.88
N CYS A 148 9.34 12.40 4.70
CA CYS A 148 10.31 12.11 5.76
C CYS A 148 11.68 12.60 5.28
N PRO A 149 12.27 13.65 5.89
CA PRO A 149 11.91 14.27 7.17
C PRO A 149 10.61 15.09 7.14
N PHE A 150 10.07 15.37 8.33
CA PHE A 150 8.84 16.17 8.51
C PHE A 150 9.11 17.68 8.44
N ASP A 151 10.35 18.11 8.68
CA ASP A 151 10.76 19.50 8.64
C ASP A 151 12.10 19.68 7.91
N ASN A 152 12.58 20.93 7.83
CA ASN A 152 13.86 21.27 7.21
C ASN A 152 15.04 21.28 8.20
N LYS A 153 14.83 20.93 9.47
CA LYS A 153 15.84 20.93 10.54
C LYS A 153 16.38 19.53 10.83
N THR A 154 15.61 18.51 10.46
CA THR A 154 15.94 17.10 10.60
C THR A 154 16.30 16.49 9.25
N THR A 155 16.97 15.35 9.30
CA THR A 155 17.37 14.56 8.14
C THR A 155 16.66 13.21 8.17
N PHE A 156 16.63 12.49 7.05
CA PHE A 156 16.04 11.15 7.00
C PHE A 156 16.61 10.21 8.08
N SER A 157 17.92 10.30 8.33
CA SER A 157 18.62 9.50 9.33
C SER A 157 18.32 9.88 10.78
N ASP A 158 17.58 10.96 11.03
CA ASP A 158 17.10 11.31 12.36
C ASP A 158 15.81 10.57 12.75
N TYR A 159 15.19 9.85 11.81
CA TYR A 159 13.93 9.15 11.99
C TYR A 159 14.11 7.65 12.19
N GLN A 160 13.12 7.04 12.80
CA GLN A 160 12.98 5.61 12.94
C GLN A 160 11.54 5.19 12.64
N LEU A 161 11.37 3.92 12.28
CA LEU A 161 10.08 3.25 12.33
C LEU A 161 9.97 2.54 13.66
N ASN A 162 8.98 2.89 14.47
CA ASN A 162 8.75 2.30 15.79
C ASN A 162 7.45 1.49 15.77
N PHE A 163 7.55 0.18 15.91
CA PHE A 163 6.45 -0.76 15.83
C PHE A 163 5.68 -0.80 17.16
N GLU A 164 4.38 -1.11 17.10
CA GLU A 164 3.55 -1.29 18.30
C GLU A 164 4.16 -2.27 19.31
N LYS A 165 4.74 -3.36 18.80
CA LYS A 165 5.33 -4.45 19.58
C LYS A 165 6.77 -4.70 19.15
N LYS A 166 7.52 -5.36 20.03
CA LYS A 166 8.80 -5.92 19.66
C LYS A 166 8.58 -7.05 18.65
N GLU A 167 9.33 -7.03 17.56
CA GLU A 167 9.20 -8.02 16.50
C GLU A 167 10.33 -9.06 16.58
N SER A 168 10.10 -10.22 15.96
CA SER A 168 11.11 -11.26 15.71
C SER A 168 10.91 -11.83 14.31
N SER A 169 10.87 -10.92 13.33
CA SER A 169 10.44 -11.18 11.96
C SER A 169 11.59 -11.47 11.02
N ASP A 170 11.34 -12.42 10.12
CA ASP A 170 12.24 -12.71 9.01
C ASP A 170 12.05 -11.71 7.88
N ARG A 171 13.14 -11.24 7.27
CA ARG A 171 13.07 -10.42 6.05
C ARG A 171 13.05 -11.31 4.82
N ILE A 172 12.03 -11.17 3.97
CA ILE A 172 11.99 -11.81 2.65
C ILE A 172 12.93 -11.06 1.69
N LEU A 173 13.79 -11.80 0.99
CA LEU A 173 14.81 -11.20 0.13
C LEU A 173 14.35 -11.11 -1.32
N LEU A 174 14.58 -9.95 -1.95
CA LEU A 174 14.33 -9.69 -3.36
C LEU A 174 15.62 -9.80 -4.19
N ASN A 175 15.48 -10.16 -5.47
CA ASN A 175 16.57 -10.00 -6.45
C ASN A 175 16.55 -8.59 -7.06
N SER A 176 17.56 -8.26 -7.86
CA SER A 176 17.71 -6.94 -8.51
C SER A 176 16.56 -6.56 -9.47
N ASN A 177 15.70 -7.51 -9.83
CA ASN A 177 14.53 -7.27 -10.66
C ASN A 177 13.24 -7.05 -9.83
N GLY A 178 13.32 -7.16 -8.50
CA GLY A 178 12.18 -7.02 -7.58
C GLY A 178 11.32 -8.28 -7.44
N PHE A 179 11.86 -9.46 -7.76
CA PHE A 179 11.20 -10.76 -7.50
C PHE A 179 11.70 -11.36 -6.20
N ARG A 180 10.84 -12.11 -5.50
CA ARG A 180 11.25 -12.86 -4.29
C ARG A 180 12.27 -13.91 -4.68
N THR A 181 13.28 -14.14 -3.85
CA THR A 181 14.34 -15.12 -4.11
C THR A 181 14.06 -16.52 -3.57
N GLY A 182 12.97 -16.68 -2.81
CA GLY A 182 12.71 -17.86 -1.98
C GLY A 182 13.56 -17.91 -0.70
N LYS A 183 14.49 -16.97 -0.51
CA LYS A 183 15.35 -16.88 0.68
C LYS A 183 14.85 -15.82 1.66
N ARG A 184 15.21 -16.03 2.92
CA ARG A 184 14.93 -15.12 4.04
C ARG A 184 16.20 -14.79 4.80
N SER A 185 16.23 -13.62 5.41
CA SER A 185 17.19 -13.27 6.47
C SER A 185 16.50 -13.46 7.82
N ASN A 186 16.97 -14.43 8.59
CA ASN A 186 16.29 -14.87 9.82
C ASN A 186 16.39 -13.80 10.92
N LYS A 187 15.27 -13.50 11.59
CA LYS A 187 15.16 -12.53 12.68
C LYS A 187 15.83 -11.19 12.35
N TRP A 188 15.70 -10.76 11.11
CA TRP A 188 16.29 -9.50 10.64
C TRP A 188 15.76 -8.32 11.45
N LEU A 189 14.45 -8.31 11.72
CA LEU A 189 13.84 -7.39 12.67
C LEU A 189 13.66 -8.11 14.01
N SER A 190 14.55 -7.82 14.96
CA SER A 190 14.60 -8.45 16.30
C SER A 190 14.30 -7.48 17.46
N ASN A 191 13.96 -6.25 17.12
CA ASN A 191 13.67 -5.15 18.05
C ASN A 191 12.33 -4.50 17.70
N GLN A 192 11.93 -3.49 18.48
CA GLN A 192 10.71 -2.72 18.25
C GLN A 192 10.90 -1.62 17.19
N SER A 193 12.12 -1.33 16.74
CA SER A 193 12.34 -0.24 15.79
C SER A 193 13.34 -0.57 14.68
N ILE A 194 13.21 0.16 13.57
CA ILE A 194 14.15 0.21 12.46
C ILE A 194 14.67 1.64 12.35
N GLN A 195 15.97 1.84 12.55
CA GLN A 195 16.62 3.12 12.28
C GLN A 195 16.63 3.40 10.78
N LEU A 196 16.12 4.55 10.36
CA LEU A 196 16.14 4.92 8.95
C LEU A 196 17.54 5.39 8.55
N THR A 197 18.03 4.86 7.43
CA THR A 197 19.29 5.28 6.79
C THR A 197 19.15 5.12 5.29
N GLU A 198 19.92 5.88 4.49
CA GLU A 198 19.87 5.77 3.03
C GLU A 198 20.29 4.36 2.53
N ASN A 199 21.22 3.71 3.23
CA ASN A 199 21.72 2.38 2.85
C ASN A 199 20.72 1.25 3.13
N LEU A 200 19.67 1.51 3.92
CA LEU A 200 18.69 0.51 4.34
C LEU A 200 17.96 -0.16 3.16
N PHE A 201 17.80 0.57 2.05
CA PHE A 201 17.00 0.14 0.90
C PHE A 201 17.83 -0.26 -0.33
N LEU A 202 19.16 -0.44 -0.17
CA LEU A 202 20.06 -0.81 -1.29
C LEU A 202 19.69 -2.16 -1.93
N GLU A 203 19.07 -3.05 -1.16
CA GLU A 203 18.57 -4.35 -1.60
C GLU A 203 17.05 -4.33 -1.86
N ASP A 204 16.53 -3.18 -2.31
CA ASP A 204 15.10 -2.94 -2.54
C ASP A 204 14.27 -2.96 -1.23
N ALA A 205 12.95 -3.09 -1.34
CA ALA A 205 12.02 -3.04 -0.21
C ALA A 205 12.37 -4.03 0.92
N LEU A 206 12.14 -3.62 2.16
CA LEU A 206 12.07 -4.51 3.31
C LEU A 206 10.69 -5.17 3.32
N ILE A 207 10.63 -6.50 3.30
CA ILE A 207 9.37 -7.23 3.24
C ILE A 207 9.26 -8.20 4.41
N PHE A 208 8.12 -8.15 5.10
CA PHE A 208 7.77 -9.01 6.23
C PHE A 208 6.37 -9.60 6.02
N ASP A 209 6.14 -10.82 6.51
CA ASP A 209 4.85 -11.53 6.45
C ASP A 209 4.41 -12.14 7.80
N ASP A 210 5.09 -11.78 8.87
CA ASP A 210 4.94 -12.34 10.21
C ASP A 210 4.97 -11.28 11.32
N LEU A 211 4.73 -10.00 11.00
CA LEU A 211 4.69 -8.91 11.97
C LEU A 211 3.54 -9.09 12.99
N GLU A 212 3.87 -8.95 14.28
CA GLU A 212 2.91 -9.01 15.38
C GLU A 212 2.17 -7.69 15.62
N SER A 213 2.80 -6.58 15.24
CA SER A 213 2.24 -5.23 15.35
C SER A 213 1.06 -5.00 14.42
N ARG A 214 0.20 -4.06 14.78
CA ARG A 214 -0.92 -3.56 13.97
C ARG A 214 -0.82 -2.08 13.63
N TYR A 215 0.22 -1.42 14.12
CA TYR A 215 0.63 -0.10 13.66
C TYR A 215 2.14 0.09 13.83
N LEU A 216 2.65 1.11 13.17
CA LEU A 216 3.97 1.68 13.42
C LEU A 216 3.89 3.20 13.45
N LEU A 217 4.92 3.83 14.02
CA LEU A 217 5.14 5.27 14.05
C LEU A 217 6.35 5.60 13.18
N ILE A 218 6.20 6.57 12.28
CA ILE A 218 7.34 7.29 11.70
C ILE A 218 7.62 8.46 12.66
N GLU A 219 8.75 8.42 13.34
CA GLU A 219 9.07 9.38 14.41
C GLU A 219 10.56 9.72 14.46
N SER A 220 10.89 10.83 15.10
CA SER A 220 12.27 11.21 15.42
C SER A 220 12.34 11.70 16.86
N PRO A 221 13.35 11.32 17.65
CA PRO A 221 13.52 11.85 19.00
C PRO A 221 13.87 13.35 19.04
N LYS A 222 14.10 13.99 17.88
CA LYS A 222 14.42 15.41 17.77
C LYS A 222 13.19 16.32 17.64
N ILE A 223 12.02 15.75 17.40
CA ILE A 223 10.75 16.49 17.22
C ILE A 223 9.60 15.77 17.92
N ASN A 224 8.53 16.50 18.22
CA ASN A 224 7.36 15.96 18.93
C ASN A 224 6.24 15.49 17.99
N GLU A 225 6.48 15.48 16.68
CA GLU A 225 5.49 15.07 15.68
C GLU A 225 5.78 13.66 15.17
N LYS A 226 4.73 12.85 15.04
CA LYS A 226 4.79 11.45 14.61
C LYS A 226 3.69 11.16 13.61
N VAL A 227 3.96 10.32 12.61
CA VAL A 227 2.92 9.78 11.73
C VAL A 227 2.66 8.33 12.11
N LYS A 228 1.45 8.05 12.60
CA LYS A 228 1.00 6.69 12.90
C LYS A 228 0.34 6.08 11.67
N VAL A 229 0.81 4.89 11.32
CA VAL A 229 0.25 4.08 10.23
C VAL A 229 -0.25 2.76 10.81
N GLY A 230 -1.56 2.58 10.84
CA GLY A 230 -2.20 1.34 11.29
C GLY A 230 -2.65 0.45 10.13
N TRP A 231 -2.75 -0.86 10.33
CA TRP A 231 -3.24 -1.80 9.33
C TRP A 231 -4.08 -2.93 9.94
N HIS A 232 -5.07 -3.38 9.18
CA HIS A 232 -5.96 -4.47 9.56
C HIS A 232 -6.26 -5.37 8.36
N ASN A 233 -6.27 -6.68 8.63
CA ASN A 233 -6.44 -7.72 7.62
C ASN A 233 -5.43 -7.61 6.46
N TYR A 234 -4.17 -7.29 6.80
CA TYR A 234 -3.02 -7.32 5.90
C TYR A 234 -1.95 -8.23 6.52
N PRO A 235 -1.68 -9.40 5.93
CA PRO A 235 -0.69 -10.33 6.45
C PRO A 235 0.75 -9.94 6.11
N HIS A 236 0.95 -8.95 5.23
CA HIS A 236 2.27 -8.61 4.72
C HIS A 236 2.52 -7.09 4.78
N MET A 237 3.79 -6.72 4.89
CA MET A 237 4.24 -5.34 4.93
C MET A 237 5.45 -5.15 4.03
N GLY A 238 5.37 -4.20 3.10
CA GLY A 238 6.51 -3.63 2.41
C GLY A 238 6.93 -2.30 3.02
N ILE A 239 8.22 -2.04 3.12
CA ILE A 239 8.78 -0.74 3.49
C ILE A 239 9.80 -0.38 2.43
N TRP A 240 9.60 0.75 1.76
CA TRP A 240 10.38 1.10 0.58
C TRP A 240 10.70 2.59 0.49
N LYS A 241 11.83 2.91 -0.13
CA LYS A 241 12.22 4.26 -0.49
C LYS A 241 13.11 4.24 -1.74
N PRO A 242 12.96 5.19 -2.67
CA PRO A 242 13.88 5.34 -3.79
C PRO A 242 15.32 5.67 -3.34
N LEU A 243 16.30 5.09 -4.03
CA LEU A 243 17.74 5.26 -3.77
C LEU A 243 18.34 6.59 -4.29
N ASN A 244 17.52 7.60 -4.55
CA ASN A 244 17.96 8.88 -5.09
C ASN A 244 17.74 10.05 -4.11
N ASN A 245 17.99 9.80 -2.82
CA ASN A 245 17.78 10.77 -1.74
C ASN A 245 16.35 11.33 -1.69
N ALA A 246 15.36 10.52 -2.07
CA ALA A 246 13.96 10.91 -2.03
C ALA A 246 13.52 11.26 -0.60
N PRO A 247 12.87 12.41 -0.34
CA PRO A 247 12.51 12.84 1.01
C PRO A 247 11.19 12.22 1.48
N PHE A 248 11.02 10.91 1.24
CA PHE A 248 9.83 10.17 1.65
C PHE A 248 10.16 8.68 1.86
N ILE A 249 9.28 8.01 2.59
CA ILE A 249 9.27 6.57 2.79
C ILE A 249 7.86 6.01 2.56
N CYS A 250 7.77 4.82 1.97
CA CYS A 250 6.53 4.09 1.82
C CYS A 250 6.34 3.04 2.91
N ILE A 251 5.12 2.96 3.44
CA ILE A 251 4.68 1.92 4.38
C ILE A 251 3.51 1.20 3.73
N GLU A 252 3.70 -0.05 3.35
CA GLU A 252 2.88 -0.71 2.33
C GLU A 252 2.22 -2.00 2.85
N PRO A 253 1.02 -1.91 3.45
CA PRO A 253 0.30 -3.10 3.88
C PRO A 253 -0.28 -3.85 2.66
N TRP A 254 -0.01 -5.16 2.59
CA TRP A 254 -0.35 -6.01 1.43
C TRP A 254 -1.07 -7.32 1.79
N ASN A 255 -1.98 -7.73 0.91
CA ASN A 255 -2.48 -9.10 0.76
C ASN A 255 -1.97 -9.63 -0.58
N GLY A 256 -0.89 -10.40 -0.55
CA GLY A 256 -0.13 -10.82 -1.73
C GLY A 256 1.23 -10.14 -1.87
N MET A 257 2.07 -10.72 -2.71
CA MET A 257 3.46 -10.27 -2.94
C MET A 257 3.86 -10.43 -4.41
N ALA A 258 5.03 -9.91 -4.78
CA ALA A 258 5.67 -10.21 -6.06
C ALA A 258 5.86 -11.72 -6.26
N ASP A 259 5.96 -12.15 -7.52
CA ASP A 259 6.36 -13.51 -7.87
C ASP A 259 7.74 -13.84 -7.29
N GLU A 260 7.96 -15.13 -7.09
CA GLU A 260 9.26 -15.67 -6.74
C GLU A 260 10.01 -16.09 -8.00
N ASP A 261 11.31 -15.87 -7.97
CA ASP A 261 12.19 -16.18 -9.07
C ASP A 261 12.12 -17.68 -9.37
N ASN A 262 12.04 -18.02 -10.66
CA ASN A 262 11.90 -19.39 -11.16
C ASN A 262 10.60 -20.15 -10.85
N LEU A 263 9.59 -19.53 -10.23
CA LEU A 263 8.24 -20.10 -10.14
C LEU A 263 7.36 -19.60 -11.29
N ASN A 264 6.61 -20.52 -11.91
CA ASN A 264 5.67 -20.24 -13.02
C ASN A 264 4.39 -21.06 -12.83
N ASN A 265 3.80 -20.91 -11.64
CA ASN A 265 2.61 -21.63 -11.24
C ASN A 265 1.35 -20.96 -11.82
N ASP A 266 0.24 -21.67 -11.71
CA ASP A 266 -1.08 -21.06 -11.89
C ASP A 266 -1.25 -19.92 -10.86
N PHE A 267 -1.91 -18.84 -11.28
CA PHE A 267 -2.12 -17.65 -10.46
C PHE A 267 -2.88 -17.95 -9.16
N LYS A 268 -3.74 -18.97 -9.16
CA LYS A 268 -4.41 -19.44 -7.93
C LYS A 268 -3.45 -20.00 -6.87
N ASP A 269 -2.24 -20.39 -7.27
CA ASP A 269 -1.20 -20.93 -6.40
C ASP A 269 -0.12 -19.87 -6.06
N LYS A 270 -0.30 -18.63 -6.52
CA LYS A 270 0.59 -17.52 -6.22
C LYS A 270 0.58 -17.23 -4.72
N TYR A 271 1.76 -17.08 -4.13
CA TYR A 271 1.89 -16.77 -2.70
C TYR A 271 1.11 -15.50 -2.31
N GLY A 272 0.27 -15.63 -1.28
CA GLY A 272 -0.57 -14.55 -0.75
C GLY A 272 -1.75 -14.15 -1.64
N VAL A 273 -2.06 -14.92 -2.70
CA VAL A 273 -3.28 -14.69 -3.47
C VAL A 273 -4.51 -15.02 -2.61
N LEU A 274 -5.50 -14.14 -2.63
CA LEU A 274 -6.78 -14.34 -1.99
C LEU A 274 -7.68 -15.14 -2.93
N ASN A 275 -8.44 -16.08 -2.37
CA ASN A 275 -9.46 -16.85 -3.06
C ASN A 275 -10.84 -16.44 -2.52
N LEU A 276 -11.66 -15.80 -3.34
CA LEU A 276 -12.96 -15.28 -2.92
C LEU A 276 -14.10 -15.99 -3.68
N ASN A 277 -14.95 -16.70 -2.95
CA ASN A 277 -16.10 -17.43 -3.50
C ASN A 277 -17.14 -16.47 -4.13
N PRO A 278 -18.02 -16.96 -5.04
CA PRO A 278 -19.14 -16.18 -5.58
C PRO A 278 -19.98 -15.52 -4.49
N ASP A 279 -20.45 -14.30 -4.77
CA ASP A 279 -21.30 -13.48 -3.89
C ASP A 279 -20.68 -13.17 -2.50
N LYS A 280 -19.36 -13.32 -2.36
CA LYS A 280 -18.63 -12.93 -1.15
C LYS A 280 -17.90 -11.60 -1.33
N ASN A 281 -17.62 -10.98 -0.18
CA ASN A 281 -16.82 -9.78 -0.07
C ASN A 281 -15.54 -10.06 0.74
N PHE A 282 -14.50 -9.32 0.41
CA PHE A 282 -13.26 -9.22 1.16
C PHE A 282 -13.04 -7.76 1.54
N GLU A 283 -12.61 -7.51 2.78
CA GLU A 283 -12.31 -6.17 3.28
C GLU A 283 -10.95 -6.15 3.99
N CYS A 284 -10.14 -5.12 3.72
CA CYS A 284 -8.98 -4.76 4.52
C CYS A 284 -8.87 -3.23 4.64
N PHE A 285 -8.14 -2.72 5.63
CA PHE A 285 -7.97 -1.28 5.77
C PHE A 285 -6.64 -0.88 6.42
N TYR A 286 -6.23 0.35 6.16
CA TYR A 286 -5.15 1.01 6.87
C TYR A 286 -5.60 2.37 7.39
N THR A 287 -4.92 2.89 8.40
CA THR A 287 -5.19 4.21 8.98
C THR A 287 -3.94 5.08 8.94
N ILE A 288 -4.14 6.39 8.80
CA ILE A 288 -3.10 7.41 8.89
C ILE A 288 -3.55 8.44 9.92
N GLU A 289 -2.69 8.76 10.87
CA GLU A 289 -2.93 9.80 11.86
C GLU A 289 -1.64 10.57 12.14
N ASN A 290 -1.69 11.89 12.08
CA ASN A 290 -0.62 12.75 12.57
C ASN A 290 -0.81 13.03 14.07
N ILE A 291 0.22 12.75 14.86
CA ILE A 291 0.22 12.87 16.31
C ILE A 291 1.24 13.94 16.72
N ILE A 292 0.86 14.80 17.66
CA ILE A 292 1.71 15.84 18.23
C ILE A 292 1.70 15.62 19.74
N GLU A 293 2.88 15.41 20.33
CA GLU A 293 3.10 15.19 21.77
C GLU A 293 3.55 16.45 22.52
#